data_AF-A0A437SMY1-F1
#
_entry.id   AF-A0A437SMY1-F1
#
_cell.length_a   1.000
_cell.length_b   1.000
_cell.length_c   1.000
_cell.angle_alpha   90.00
_cell.angle_beta   90.00
_cell.angle_gamma   90.00
#
_symmetry.space_group_name_H-M   'P 1'
#
loop_
_entity.id
_entity.type
_entity.pdbx_description
1 polymer ?
#
loop_
_entity_poly.entity_id
_entity_poly.type
_entity_poly.pdbx_seq_one_letter_code
_entity_poly.pdbx_strand_id
1 'polypeptide(L)'
;MSGNSHYNYITIKELIFIHAYVTGEEIPSSQALQILKQFASEIPGTIRQTRRYRIRENGEELFGYYRQKHPKLFDKQKLYTYEELKHRAVYYCSSHLTVHL
;
A
#
# COMPACT_ATOMS: atom_id res chain seq x y z
N MET A 1 -11.18 -21.16 6.05
CA MET A 1 -10.10 -20.28 6.50
C MET A 1 -10.62 -18.86 6.42
N SER A 2 -10.83 -18.20 7.56
CA SER A 2 -11.40 -16.85 7.63
C SER A 2 -10.38 -15.86 7.05
N GLY A 3 -10.54 -15.52 5.77
CA GLY A 3 -9.73 -14.51 5.09
C GLY A 3 -9.92 -13.18 5.79
N ASN A 4 -8.89 -12.70 6.45
CA ASN A 4 -8.92 -11.49 7.27
C ASN A 4 -9.33 -10.31 6.37
N SER A 5 -10.56 -9.81 6.54
CA SER A 5 -11.18 -8.86 5.60
C SER A 5 -10.49 -7.49 5.54
N HIS A 6 -9.59 -7.21 6.48
CA HIS A 6 -8.88 -5.94 6.64
C HIS A 6 -7.78 -5.69 5.60
N TYR A 7 -7.29 -6.72 4.91
CA TYR A 7 -6.25 -6.58 3.87
C TYR A 7 -6.81 -6.47 2.46
N ASN A 8 -8.10 -6.75 2.28
CA ASN A 8 -8.77 -6.64 0.98
C ASN A 8 -9.01 -5.20 0.53
N TYR A 9 -8.71 -4.23 1.39
CA TYR A 9 -8.91 -2.82 1.15
C TYR A 9 -7.64 -2.02 1.35
N ILE A 10 -7.50 -0.99 0.53
CA ILE A 10 -6.41 -0.04 0.59
C ILE A 10 -6.94 1.37 0.30
N THR A 11 -6.37 2.35 0.97
CA THR A 11 -6.62 3.78 0.76
C THR A 11 -5.45 4.41 0.01
N ILE A 12 -5.67 5.59 -0.59
CA ILE A 12 -4.59 6.35 -1.23
C ILE A 12 -3.46 6.62 -0.23
N LYS A 13 -3.78 6.94 1.03
CA LYS A 13 -2.80 7.20 2.09
C LYS A 13 -1.94 5.96 2.40
N GLU A 14 -2.56 4.79 2.55
CA GLU A 14 -1.81 3.55 2.77
C GLU A 14 -0.91 3.21 1.58
N LEU A 15 -1.34 3.50 0.34
CA LEU A 15 -0.49 3.30 -0.83
C LEU A 15 0.71 4.26 -0.84
N ILE A 16 0.52 5.52 -0.46
CA ILE A 16 1.61 6.49 -0.31
C ILE A 16 2.62 5.97 0.73
N PHE A 17 2.14 5.43 1.85
CA PHE A 17 3.00 4.83 2.87
C PHE A 17 3.79 3.64 2.35
N ILE A 18 3.15 2.74 1.59
CA ILE A 18 3.84 1.62 0.94
C ILE A 18 4.91 2.14 -0.01
N HIS A 19 4.58 3.15 -0.81
CA HIS A 19 5.52 3.74 -1.75
C HIS A 19 6.73 4.32 -1.01
N ALA A 20 6.51 5.19 -0.02
CA ALA A 20 7.57 5.81 0.76
C ALA A 20 8.43 4.79 1.51
N TYR A 21 7.84 3.74 2.06
CA TYR A 21 8.60 2.66 2.70
C TYR A 21 9.50 1.90 1.72
N VAL A 22 9.05 1.72 0.47
CA VAL A 22 9.79 0.96 -0.54
C VAL A 22 10.84 1.82 -1.28
N THR A 23 10.52 3.07 -1.58
CA THR A 23 11.38 3.95 -2.39
C THR A 23 12.18 4.93 -1.55
N GLY A 24 11.75 5.22 -0.32
CA GLY A 24 12.26 6.33 0.49
C GLY A 24 11.67 7.69 0.11
N GLU A 25 10.73 7.75 -0.83
CA GLU A 25 10.18 9.00 -1.37
C GLU A 25 8.65 9.03 -1.25
N GLU A 26 8.10 10.20 -0.89
CA GLU A 26 6.66 10.41 -0.92
C GLU A 26 6.19 10.79 -2.34
N ILE A 27 5.02 10.30 -2.75
CA ILE A 27 4.39 10.65 -4.02
C ILE A 27 3.08 11.41 -3.81
N PRO A 28 2.71 12.31 -4.73
CA PRO A 28 1.43 13.00 -4.65
C PRO A 28 0.25 12.03 -4.78
N SER A 29 -0.88 12.40 -4.15
CA SER A 29 -2.12 11.60 -4.17
C SER A 29 -2.61 11.24 -5.57
N SER A 30 -2.39 12.10 -6.56
CA SER A 30 -2.76 11.84 -7.97
C SER A 30 -1.97 10.68 -8.57
N GLN A 31 -0.66 10.64 -8.32
CA GLN A 31 0.22 9.56 -8.77
C GLN A 31 -0.08 8.26 -8.02
N ALA A 32 -0.29 8.33 -6.71
CA ALA A 32 -0.72 7.17 -5.93
C ALA A 32 -2.05 6.60 -6.47
N LEU A 33 -3.03 7.46 -6.78
CA LEU A 33 -4.30 7.02 -7.38
C LEU A 33 -4.11 6.35 -8.74
N GLN A 34 -3.18 6.82 -9.59
CA GLN A 34 -2.90 6.19 -10.88
C GLN A 34 -2.34 4.77 -10.73
N ILE A 35 -1.41 4.58 -9.79
CA ILE A 35 -0.88 3.25 -9.45
C ILE A 35 -2.02 2.38 -8.90
N LEU A 36 -2.81 2.93 -7.96
CA LEU A 36 -3.85 2.18 -7.28
C LEU A 36 -4.90 1.62 -8.23
N LYS A 37 -5.31 2.40 -9.23
CA LYS A 37 -6.31 2.01 -10.24
C LYS A 37 -5.89 0.81 -11.09
N GLN A 38 -4.59 0.49 -11.15
CA GLN A 38 -4.11 -0.70 -11.87
C GLN A 38 -4.42 -1.98 -11.09
N PHE A 39 -4.37 -1.92 -9.75
CA PHE A 39 -4.40 -3.10 -8.87
C PHE A 39 -5.67 -3.19 -8.01
N ALA A 40 -6.52 -2.16 -8.03
CA ALA A 40 -7.68 -2.09 -7.16
C ALA A 40 -8.86 -1.38 -7.83
N SER A 41 -10.08 -1.75 -7.40
CA SER A 41 -11.32 -1.13 -7.85
C SER A 41 -11.90 -0.24 -6.76
N GLU A 42 -12.32 0.98 -7.10
CA GLU A 42 -12.95 1.90 -6.15
C GLU A 42 -14.26 1.32 -5.61
N ILE A 43 -14.50 1.47 -4.30
CA ILE A 43 -15.76 1.09 -3.68
C ILE A 43 -16.71 2.29 -3.71
N PRO A 44 -17.84 2.21 -4.46
CA PRO A 44 -18.81 3.29 -4.53
C PRO A 44 -19.38 3.64 -3.14
N GLY A 45 -19.78 4.91 -2.96
CA GLY A 45 -20.43 5.36 -1.73
C GLY A 45 -19.49 5.74 -0.59
N THR A 46 -18.17 5.75 -0.81
CA THR A 46 -17.20 6.24 0.18
C THR A 46 -16.95 7.74 0.03
N ILE A 47 -16.89 8.46 1.16
CA ILE A 47 -16.58 9.90 1.20
C ILE A 47 -15.15 10.13 0.68
N ARG A 48 -14.87 11.25 0.00
CA ARG A 48 -13.59 11.52 -0.68
C ARG A 48 -12.34 11.25 0.19
N GLN A 49 -12.41 11.54 1.49
CA GLN A 49 -11.31 11.34 2.44
C GLN A 49 -11.16 9.87 2.89
N THR A 50 -12.23 9.09 2.86
CA THR A 50 -12.26 7.69 3.32
C THR A 50 -12.44 6.74 2.14
N ARG A 51 -12.05 7.16 0.93
CA ARG A 51 -12.16 6.30 -0.26
C ARG A 51 -11.34 5.04 -0.09
N ARG A 52 -12.03 3.91 -0.16
CA ARG A 52 -11.45 2.58 -0.08
C ARG A 52 -11.48 1.94 -1.45
N TYR A 53 -10.39 1.29 -1.79
CA TYR A 53 -10.24 0.54 -3.01
C TYR A 53 -10.13 -0.94 -2.62
N ARG A 54 -10.94 -1.78 -3.26
CA ARG A 54 -10.86 -3.22 -3.10
C ARG A 54 -9.69 -3.72 -3.94
N ILE A 55 -8.67 -4.25 -3.27
CA ILE A 55 -7.48 -4.75 -3.94
C ILE A 55 -7.80 -6.07 -4.65
N ARG A 56 -7.28 -6.24 -5.86
CA ARG A 56 -7.40 -7.47 -6.64
C ARG A 56 -6.42 -8.50 -6.11
N GLU A 57 -6.77 -9.77 -6.27
CA GLU A 57 -5.88 -10.91 -5.93
C GLU A 57 -5.22 -10.80 -4.54
N ASN A 58 -5.96 -10.29 -3.55
CA ASN A 58 -5.47 -10.06 -2.18
C ASN A 58 -4.19 -9.20 -2.08
N GLY A 59 -3.88 -8.40 -3.10
CA GLY A 59 -2.72 -7.50 -3.13
C GLY A 59 -1.44 -8.12 -3.66
N GLU A 60 -1.46 -9.36 -4.12
CA GLU A 60 -0.28 -10.03 -4.68
C GLU A 60 0.25 -9.33 -5.94
N GLU A 61 -0.61 -8.81 -6.81
CA GLU A 61 -0.18 -8.02 -7.97
C GLU A 61 0.58 -6.74 -7.55
N LEU A 62 0.07 -6.02 -6.54
CA LEU A 62 0.69 -4.81 -6.02
C LEU A 62 2.02 -5.12 -5.32
N PHE A 63 2.06 -6.22 -4.56
CA PHE A 63 3.27 -6.71 -3.92
C PHE A 63 4.32 -7.08 -4.97
N GLY A 64 3.92 -7.83 -6.01
CA GLY A 64 4.77 -8.21 -7.13
C GLY A 64 5.34 -6.99 -7.86
N TYR A 65 4.52 -5.97 -8.12
CA TYR A 65 4.95 -4.71 -8.72
C TYR A 65 6.10 -4.05 -7.95
N TYR A 66 5.98 -3.91 -6.63
CA TYR A 66 7.02 -3.29 -5.81
C TYR A 66 8.23 -4.21 -5.65
N ARG A 67 8.02 -5.51 -5.47
CA ARG A 67 9.10 -6.49 -5.34
C ARG A 67 9.96 -6.55 -6.61
N GLN A 68 9.34 -6.52 -7.79
CA GLN A 68 10.05 -6.53 -9.07
C GLN A 68 10.93 -5.29 -9.25
N LYS A 69 10.44 -4.12 -8.82
CA LYS A 69 11.17 -2.85 -8.91
C LYS A 69 12.26 -2.70 -7.83
N HIS A 70 12.03 -3.25 -6.64
CA HIS A 70 12.91 -3.07 -5.48
C HIS A 70 13.31 -4.40 -4.83
N PRO A 71 13.85 -5.38 -5.57
CA PRO A 71 14.09 -6.74 -5.05
C PRO A 71 15.05 -6.75 -3.87
N LYS A 72 16.12 -5.94 -3.93
CA LYS A 72 17.13 -5.84 -2.86
C LYS A 72 16.53 -5.40 -1.51
N LEU A 73 15.54 -4.50 -1.53
CA LEU A 73 14.88 -4.06 -0.31
C LEU A 73 14.05 -5.20 0.28
N PHE A 74 13.28 -5.90 -0.56
CA PHE A 74 12.42 -7.00 -0.13
C PHE A 74 13.25 -8.13 0.48
N ASP A 75 14.39 -8.47 -0.12
CA ASP A 75 15.30 -9.47 0.41
C ASP A 75 15.92 -9.02 1.74
N LYS A 76 16.41 -7.77 1.81
CA LYS A 76 17.00 -7.20 3.03
C LYS A 76 16.00 -7.16 4.19
N GLN A 77 14.78 -6.74 3.90
CA GLN A 77 13.70 -6.62 4.89
C GLN A 77 13.01 -7.94 5.16
N LYS A 78 13.26 -8.99 4.38
CA LYS A 78 12.56 -10.29 4.45
C LYS A 78 11.04 -10.09 4.34
N LEU A 79 10.60 -9.38 3.31
CA LEU A 79 9.18 -9.15 3.02
C LEU A 79 8.65 -10.27 2.12
N TYR A 80 7.67 -11.03 2.61
CA TYR A 80 7.17 -12.20 1.88
C TYR A 80 5.73 -12.09 1.40
N THR A 81 4.92 -11.20 2.00
CA THR A 81 3.51 -11.05 1.65
C THR A 81 3.10 -9.58 1.55
N TYR A 82 2.00 -9.33 0.82
CA TYR A 82 1.37 -8.02 0.78
C TYR A 82 0.96 -7.52 2.17
N GLU A 83 0.40 -8.39 3.02
CA GLU A 83 -0.04 -8.02 4.38
C GLU A 83 1.14 -7.50 5.22
N GLU A 84 2.28 -8.17 5.14
CA GLU A 84 3.50 -7.78 5.84
C GLU A 84 4.03 -6.44 5.32
N LEU A 85 4.08 -6.26 3.99
CA LEU A 85 4.46 -5.00 3.36
C LEU A 85 3.57 -3.85 3.85
N LYS A 86 2.24 -4.04 3.82
CA LYS A 86 1.27 -3.04 4.26
C LYS A 86 1.46 -2.70 5.73
N HIS A 87 1.58 -3.71 6.59
CA HIS A 87 1.76 -3.50 8.03
C HIS A 87 3.04 -2.72 8.35
N ARG A 88 4.17 -3.10 7.75
CA ARG A 88 5.45 -2.40 7.96
C ARG A 88 5.43 -0.98 7.41
N ALA A 89 4.82 -0.75 6.26
CA ALA A 89 4.68 0.59 5.69
C ALA A 89 3.87 1.53 6.58
N VAL A 90 2.75 1.06 7.14
CA VAL A 90 1.93 1.84 8.08
C VAL A 90 2.72 2.12 9.37
N TYR A 91 3.44 1.13 9.90
CA TYR A 91 4.27 1.32 11.10
C TYR A 91 5.43 2.30 10.87
N TYR A 92 6.11 2.17 9.73
CA TYR A 92 7.19 3.08 9.31
C TYR A 92 6.68 4.52 9.27
N CYS A 93 5.56 4.78 8.60
CA CYS A 93 5.02 6.13 8.49
C CYS A 93 4.44 6.66 9.81
N SER A 94 3.82 5.79 10.62
CA SER A 94 3.33 6.20 11.95
C SER A 94 4.46 6.58 12.91
N SER A 95 5.67 6.03 12.69
CA SER A 95 6.86 6.30 13.52
C SER A 95 7.77 7.39 12.97
N HIS A 96 7.77 7.61 11.64
CA HIS A 96 8.71 8.51 10.96
C HIS A 96 8.05 9.72 10.29
N LEU A 97 6.76 9.67 9.93
CA LEU A 97 6.03 10.77 9.26
C LEU A 97 5.09 11.53 10.20
N THR A 98 4.97 11.14 11.47
CA THR A 98 4.31 11.91 12.54
C THR A 98 5.02 13.23 12.87
N VAL A 99 6.17 13.51 12.24
CA VAL A 99 6.92 14.76 12.42
C VAL A 99 6.48 15.87 11.43
N HIS A 100 5.67 15.56 10.40
CA HIS A 100 5.33 16.53 9.34
C HIS A 100 3.83 16.65 8.99
N LEU A 101 2.92 16.46 9.95
CA LEU A 101 1.51 16.88 9.82
C LEU A 101 1.17 18.01 10.77
#